data_AF-A0A7C4P4G8-F1
#
_entry.id   AF-A0A7C4P4G8-F1
#
_cell.length_a   1.000
_cell.length_b   1.000
_cell.length_c   1.000
_cell.angle_alpha   90.00
_cell.angle_beta   90.00
_cell.angle_gamma   90.00
#
_symmetry.space_group_name_H-M   'P 1'
#
loop_
_entity.id
_entity.type
_entity.pdbx_description
1 polymer ?
#
loop_
_entity_poly.entity_id
_entity_poly.type
_entity_poly.pdbx_seq_one_letter_code
_entity_poly.pdbx_strand_id
1 'polypeptide(L)'
;MTQPDSPLSRLPRKQEDPSERIRAILSAAHKDGDSPAKPPVRPDPQPAPGPRQKPASKAKPSHPFIRKDKILPAFWTVASIISMTVNIILAAVLLSLWNNLSTVTVKIPPVKDLPGDLYHNFELMDRAHIQTVIAVDAQVPVSFDLQLDSQTVVTLSQDVSIRGAHVTIDTPLIDINAPANVVLPAGTNLPIRLQMTVPVQTMIPIHLDVPVDIDLGQTGLHTPFTGLREAIKPFYCMLEPDALSVDGQPVCR
;
A
#
# COMPACT_ATOMS: atom_id res chain seq x y z
N MET A 1 52.57 1.90 -1.81
CA MET A 1 51.28 1.63 -1.16
C MET A 1 50.27 2.62 -1.73
N THR A 2 49.56 2.24 -2.76
CA THR A 2 48.57 3.06 -3.48
C THR A 2 47.24 2.32 -3.42
N GLN A 3 46.28 2.92 -2.74
CA GLN A 3 44.94 2.38 -2.53
C GLN A 3 44.05 2.79 -3.73
N PRO A 4 43.25 1.89 -4.32
CA PRO A 4 42.44 2.23 -5.49
C PRO A 4 41.12 2.91 -5.09
N ASP A 5 40.82 4.02 -5.78
CA ASP A 5 39.58 4.78 -5.66
C ASP A 5 38.36 3.93 -6.07
N SER A 6 37.38 3.83 -5.17
CA SER A 6 36.11 3.13 -5.41
C SER A 6 35.13 4.00 -6.22
N PRO A 7 34.40 3.44 -7.19
CA PRO A 7 33.60 4.19 -8.17
C PRO A 7 32.23 4.69 -7.68
N LEU A 8 31.93 4.66 -6.38
CA LEU A 8 30.61 5.00 -5.83
C LEU A 8 30.42 6.50 -5.48
N SER A 9 31.41 7.36 -5.75
CA SER A 9 31.37 8.79 -5.39
C SER A 9 30.73 9.71 -6.45
N ARG A 10 30.11 9.15 -7.50
CA ARG A 10 29.53 9.94 -8.62
C ARG A 10 28.01 9.80 -8.76
N LEU A 11 27.27 9.92 -7.65
CA LEU A 11 25.82 10.11 -7.70
C LEU A 11 25.44 11.46 -7.08
N PRO A 12 24.65 12.30 -7.76
CA PRO A 12 24.18 13.56 -7.19
C PRO A 12 23.10 13.24 -6.15
N ARG A 13 23.42 13.43 -4.88
CA ARG A 13 22.47 13.31 -3.76
C ARG A 13 21.71 14.63 -3.63
N LYS A 14 20.74 14.87 -4.53
CA LYS A 14 19.76 15.95 -4.35
C LYS A 14 18.54 15.39 -3.65
N GLN A 15 18.55 15.48 -2.33
CA GLN A 15 17.44 15.11 -1.47
C GLN A 15 16.46 16.28 -1.49
N GLU A 16 15.46 16.22 -2.36
CA GLU A 16 14.37 17.21 -2.40
C GLU A 16 13.40 16.94 -1.24
N ASP A 17 13.30 17.93 -0.34
CA ASP A 17 12.44 17.92 0.83
C ASP A 17 10.96 18.02 0.40
N PRO A 18 10.08 17.07 0.76
CA PRO A 18 8.65 17.11 0.44
C PRO A 18 7.94 18.39 0.91
N SER A 19 8.48 19.06 1.93
CA SER A 19 7.88 20.27 2.52
C SER A 19 8.07 21.53 1.66
N GLU A 20 9.08 21.58 0.77
CA GLU A 20 9.25 22.68 -0.18
C GLU A 20 8.22 22.64 -1.32
N ARG A 21 7.84 21.45 -1.78
CA ARG A 21 6.80 21.28 -2.81
C ARG A 21 5.44 21.76 -2.29
N ILE A 22 5.13 21.49 -1.02
CA ILE A 22 3.89 21.94 -0.39
C ILE A 22 3.89 23.46 -0.22
N ARG A 23 5.03 24.07 0.17
CA ARG A 23 5.16 25.53 0.22
C ARG A 23 5.04 26.20 -1.15
N ALA A 24 5.57 25.59 -2.21
CA ALA A 24 5.46 26.11 -3.58
C ALA A 24 4.03 26.01 -4.14
N ILE A 25 3.27 24.98 -3.76
CA ILE A 25 1.86 24.83 -4.16
C ILE A 25 0.97 25.80 -3.37
N LEU A 26 1.23 25.99 -2.08
CA LEU A 26 0.49 26.94 -1.23
C LEU A 26 0.78 28.41 -1.61
N SER A 27 1.99 28.73 -2.08
CA SER A 27 2.34 30.09 -2.52
C SER A 27 1.81 30.42 -3.92
N ALA A 28 1.51 29.42 -4.76
CA ALA A 28 0.89 29.61 -6.07
C ALA A 28 -0.65 29.78 -5.99
N ALA A 29 -1.29 29.34 -4.90
CA ALA A 29 -2.75 29.39 -4.75
C ALA A 29 -3.29 30.68 -4.08
N HIS A 30 -2.43 31.65 -3.74
CA HIS A 30 -2.82 32.85 -3.02
C HIS A 30 -2.44 34.15 -3.76
N LYS A 31 -2.72 34.18 -5.06
CA LYS A 31 -2.52 35.37 -5.89
C LYS A 31 -3.74 35.63 -6.79
N ASP A 32 -4.84 36.00 -6.13
CA ASP A 32 -5.87 36.92 -6.63
C ASP A 32 -6.64 37.43 -5.41
N GLY A 33 -6.29 38.62 -4.95
CA GLY A 33 -6.80 39.21 -3.72
C GLY A 33 -6.16 40.56 -3.48
N ASP A 34 -6.76 41.57 -4.11
CA ASP A 34 -6.43 42.99 -3.94
C ASP A 34 -6.49 43.40 -2.46
N SER A 35 -5.54 44.23 -2.04
CA SER A 35 -5.24 44.56 -0.64
C SER A 35 -5.79 45.96 -0.28
N PRO A 36 -6.10 46.23 1.02
CA PRO A 36 -6.88 47.38 1.47
C PRO A 36 -6.03 48.60 1.84
N ALA A 37 -6.63 49.79 1.89
CA ALA A 37 -6.03 51.01 2.45
C ALA A 37 -6.86 51.61 3.60
N LYS A 38 -6.16 52.07 4.64
CA LYS A 38 -6.65 52.59 5.95
C LYS A 38 -6.44 54.14 6.04
N PRO A 39 -6.72 54.84 7.16
CA PRO A 39 -7.71 55.94 7.39
C PRO A 39 -7.05 57.36 7.53
N PRO A 40 -7.74 58.48 7.90
CA PRO A 40 -7.98 58.84 9.33
C PRO A 40 -9.16 59.82 9.70
N VAL A 41 -9.60 59.74 10.98
CA VAL A 41 -9.92 60.81 11.97
C VAL A 41 -11.12 61.80 11.81
N ARG A 42 -11.92 61.89 12.90
CA ARG A 42 -13.00 62.89 13.20
C ARG A 42 -12.43 64.25 13.69
N PRO A 43 -13.20 65.34 13.58
CA PRO A 43 -13.79 65.94 14.81
C PRO A 43 -15.22 66.55 14.64
N ASP A 44 -16.03 66.57 15.72
CA ASP A 44 -17.28 67.35 15.86
C ASP A 44 -16.97 68.84 16.16
N PRO A 45 -17.85 69.81 15.79
CA PRO A 45 -18.76 70.45 16.77
C PRO A 45 -20.12 71.03 16.24
N GLN A 46 -21.10 71.18 17.15
CA GLN A 46 -22.39 71.95 17.12
C GLN A 46 -22.18 73.50 17.04
N PRO A 47 -23.21 74.44 17.00
CA PRO A 47 -24.70 74.39 16.84
C PRO A 47 -25.37 75.48 15.90
N ALA A 48 -26.68 75.32 15.59
CA ALA A 48 -27.81 76.27 15.33
C ALA A 48 -27.64 77.61 14.53
N PRO A 49 -28.63 78.11 13.71
CA PRO A 49 -29.95 78.60 14.18
C PRO A 49 -31.17 78.45 13.20
N GLY A 50 -32.39 78.66 13.72
CA GLY A 50 -33.65 78.79 12.93
C GLY A 50 -33.72 80.10 12.11
N PRO A 51 -34.85 80.47 11.44
CA PRO A 51 -36.18 80.50 12.07
C PRO A 51 -37.42 80.32 11.13
N ARG A 52 -38.59 80.45 11.77
CA ARG A 52 -39.90 80.98 11.30
C ARG A 52 -41.01 79.99 10.92
N GLN A 53 -42.11 80.20 11.64
CA GLN A 53 -43.39 79.53 11.58
C GLN A 53 -44.46 80.63 11.41
N LYS A 54 -45.58 80.25 10.75
CA LYS A 54 -46.96 80.81 10.79
C LYS A 54 -47.31 81.97 9.82
N PRO A 55 -48.62 82.24 9.56
CA PRO A 55 -49.87 81.50 9.86
C PRO A 55 -50.88 81.43 8.69
N ALA A 56 -51.95 80.63 8.85
CA ALA A 56 -53.37 80.89 8.49
C ALA A 56 -54.05 79.53 8.20
N SER A 57 -55.30 79.22 8.53
CA SER A 57 -56.35 79.87 9.30
C SER A 57 -57.38 78.76 9.59
N LYS A 58 -58.12 78.89 10.68
CA LYS A 58 -59.15 77.94 11.13
C LYS A 58 -60.35 77.92 10.17
N ALA A 59 -60.96 76.76 9.98
CA ALA A 59 -62.42 76.61 10.03
C ALA A 59 -62.80 75.13 10.17
N LYS A 60 -63.47 74.80 11.28
CA LYS A 60 -64.23 73.56 11.48
C LYS A 60 -65.66 73.82 11.00
N PRO A 61 -66.36 72.83 10.44
CA PRO A 61 -67.58 72.38 11.10
C PRO A 61 -67.74 70.85 11.04
N SER A 62 -68.03 70.21 12.19
CA SER A 62 -69.30 69.53 12.50
C SER A 62 -69.54 68.19 11.78
N HIS A 63 -69.53 67.11 12.56
CA HIS A 63 -70.05 65.75 12.28
C HIS A 63 -71.51 65.74 11.75
N PRO A 64 -72.13 64.59 11.38
CA PRO A 64 -71.66 63.19 11.32
C PRO A 64 -71.99 62.52 9.95
N PHE A 65 -71.67 61.23 9.78
CA PHE A 65 -72.59 60.15 9.36
C PHE A 65 -71.82 58.95 8.79
N ILE A 66 -71.98 57.80 9.44
CA ILE A 66 -71.67 56.48 8.89
C ILE A 66 -72.61 56.24 7.70
N ARG A 67 -72.06 55.86 6.54
CA ARG A 67 -72.79 55.08 5.53
C ARG A 67 -72.01 53.80 5.20
N LYS A 68 -72.75 52.70 5.31
CA LYS A 68 -72.36 51.33 5.05
C LYS A 68 -72.22 51.12 3.55
N ASP A 69 -71.00 50.93 3.07
CA ASP A 69 -70.77 50.32 1.76
C ASP A 69 -70.83 48.81 1.97
N LYS A 70 -71.99 48.23 1.63
CA LYS A 70 -72.39 46.82 1.83
C LYS A 70 -71.54 45.79 1.07
N ILE A 71 -70.35 46.16 0.62
CA ILE A 71 -69.41 45.31 -0.12
C ILE A 71 -68.24 44.87 0.77
N LEU A 72 -67.99 45.60 1.88
CA LEU A 72 -66.94 45.27 2.83
C LEU A 72 -67.14 43.97 3.65
N PRO A 73 -68.37 43.63 4.10
CA PRO A 73 -68.57 42.39 4.87
C PRO A 73 -68.54 41.15 3.98
N ALA A 74 -68.95 41.28 2.71
CA ALA A 74 -69.04 40.18 1.77
C ALA A 74 -67.64 39.74 1.29
N PHE A 75 -66.73 40.67 0.98
CA PHE A 75 -65.36 40.27 0.63
C PHE A 75 -64.64 39.65 1.83
N TRP A 76 -64.89 40.12 3.06
CA TRP A 76 -64.22 39.60 4.24
C TRP A 76 -64.70 38.19 4.58
N THR A 77 -65.99 37.91 4.39
CA THR A 77 -66.55 36.56 4.49
C THR A 77 -66.07 35.65 3.36
N VAL A 78 -66.00 36.14 2.11
CA VAL A 78 -65.45 35.36 0.98
C VAL A 78 -63.97 35.04 1.18
N ALA A 79 -63.16 36.01 1.59
CA ALA A 79 -61.74 35.81 1.90
C ALA A 79 -61.54 34.83 3.07
N SER A 80 -62.39 34.93 4.10
CA SER A 80 -62.38 34.01 5.24
C SER A 80 -62.76 32.58 4.83
N ILE A 81 -63.79 32.41 4.00
CA ILE A 81 -64.22 31.09 3.50
C ILE A 81 -63.16 30.46 2.60
N ILE A 82 -62.55 31.22 1.69
CA ILE A 82 -61.47 30.74 0.81
C ILE A 82 -60.25 30.34 1.65
N SER A 83 -59.82 31.18 2.59
CA SER A 83 -58.68 30.88 3.48
C SER A 83 -58.93 29.65 4.35
N MET A 84 -60.14 29.51 4.90
CA MET A 84 -60.53 28.33 5.70
C MET A 84 -60.54 27.06 4.85
N THR A 85 -61.05 27.12 3.62
CA THR A 85 -61.09 25.98 2.70
C THR A 85 -59.69 25.50 2.35
N VAL A 86 -58.78 26.43 2.01
CA VAL A 86 -57.38 26.09 1.68
C VAL A 86 -56.66 25.50 2.90
N ASN A 87 -56.85 26.07 4.09
CA ASN A 87 -56.24 25.51 5.31
C ASN A 87 -56.79 24.13 5.68
N ILE A 88 -58.08 23.87 5.46
CA ILE A 88 -58.68 22.55 5.67
C ILE A 88 -58.10 21.53 4.68
N ILE A 89 -57.96 21.91 3.40
CA ILE A 89 -57.34 21.04 2.39
C ILE A 89 -55.87 20.78 2.77
N LEU A 90 -55.13 21.81 3.17
CA LEU A 90 -53.74 21.66 3.63
C LEU A 90 -53.64 20.73 4.84
N ALA A 91 -54.53 20.91 5.83
CA ALA A 91 -54.60 20.04 7.00
C ALA A 91 -54.94 18.59 6.63
N ALA A 92 -55.88 18.38 5.69
CA ALA A 92 -56.22 17.06 5.19
C ALA A 92 -55.06 16.40 4.42
N VAL A 93 -54.31 17.18 3.63
CA VAL A 93 -53.09 16.71 2.94
C VAL A 93 -52.02 16.33 3.96
N LEU A 94 -51.80 17.16 4.98
CA LEU A 94 -50.85 16.87 6.07
C LEU A 94 -51.25 15.63 6.88
N LEU A 95 -52.53 15.46 7.20
CA LEU A 95 -53.06 14.24 7.83
C LEU A 95 -52.91 13.02 6.93
N SER A 96 -53.13 13.17 5.62
CA SER A 96 -52.93 12.10 4.66
C SER A 96 -51.46 11.70 4.56
N LEU A 97 -50.54 12.66 4.50
CA LEU A 97 -49.09 12.43 4.54
C LEU A 97 -48.67 11.76 5.85
N TRP A 98 -49.22 12.19 6.99
CA TRP A 98 -48.96 11.60 8.30
C TRP A 98 -49.41 10.15 8.39
N ASN A 99 -50.63 9.85 7.93
CA ASN A 99 -51.14 8.48 7.88
C ASN A 99 -50.33 7.61 6.93
N ASN A 100 -49.92 8.14 5.77
CA ASN A 100 -49.05 7.42 4.83
C ASN A 100 -47.62 7.26 5.36
N LEU A 101 -47.13 8.13 6.26
CA LEU A 101 -45.79 8.02 6.86
C LEU A 101 -45.62 6.73 7.68
N SER A 102 -46.71 6.22 8.26
CA SER A 102 -46.70 4.93 8.98
C SER A 102 -46.45 3.72 8.07
N THR A 103 -46.70 3.84 6.76
CA THR A 103 -46.38 2.81 5.76
C THR A 103 -44.97 2.96 5.18
N VAL A 104 -44.35 4.12 5.35
CA VAL A 104 -42.93 4.34 5.03
C VAL A 104 -42.11 3.81 6.20
N THR A 105 -42.15 2.49 6.39
CA THR A 105 -41.10 1.80 7.13
C THR A 105 -39.84 1.96 6.29
N VAL A 106 -39.07 3.03 6.53
CA VAL A 106 -37.68 3.08 6.10
C VAL A 106 -37.03 1.93 6.84
N LYS A 107 -36.99 0.75 6.19
CA LYS A 107 -36.21 -0.39 6.62
C LYS A 107 -34.76 0.00 6.44
N ILE A 108 -34.25 0.86 7.31
CA ILE A 108 -32.82 0.97 7.53
C ILE A 108 -32.46 -0.43 8.03
N PRO A 109 -31.72 -1.25 7.25
CA PRO A 109 -31.31 -2.54 7.73
C PRO A 109 -30.64 -2.31 9.09
N PRO A 110 -31.02 -3.08 10.13
CA PRO A 110 -30.38 -2.94 11.43
C PRO A 110 -28.88 -3.12 11.22
N VAL A 111 -28.10 -2.05 11.41
CA VAL A 111 -26.62 -2.07 11.35
C VAL A 111 -26.05 -2.78 12.59
N LYS A 112 -26.83 -3.68 13.19
CA LYS A 112 -26.52 -4.38 14.43
C LYS A 112 -25.25 -5.21 14.28
N ASP A 113 -25.01 -5.71 13.07
CA ASP A 113 -23.99 -6.72 12.85
C ASP A 113 -22.71 -6.15 12.21
N LEU A 114 -22.70 -4.90 11.69
CA LEU A 114 -21.53 -4.38 10.98
C LEU A 114 -20.25 -4.30 11.85
N PRO A 115 -20.30 -3.77 13.09
CA PRO A 115 -19.11 -3.74 13.95
C PRO A 115 -18.70 -5.14 14.41
N GLY A 116 -19.67 -6.04 14.64
CA GLY A 116 -19.43 -7.42 15.02
C GLY A 116 -18.79 -8.23 13.90
N ASP A 117 -19.35 -8.16 12.70
CA ASP A 117 -18.83 -8.76 11.48
C ASP A 117 -17.39 -8.30 11.22
N LEU A 118 -17.12 -7.00 11.35
CA LEU A 118 -15.78 -6.48 11.15
C LEU A 118 -14.81 -6.98 12.23
N TYR A 119 -15.24 -7.04 13.48
CA TYR A 119 -14.47 -7.60 14.60
C TYR A 119 -14.13 -9.08 14.36
N HIS A 120 -15.12 -9.89 13.96
CA HIS A 120 -14.91 -11.30 13.64
C HIS A 120 -14.01 -11.49 12.43
N ASN A 121 -14.16 -10.69 11.37
CA ASN A 121 -13.29 -10.78 10.20
C ASN A 121 -11.83 -10.49 10.56
N PHE A 122 -11.55 -9.51 11.42
CA PHE A 122 -10.17 -9.28 11.89
C PHE A 122 -9.65 -10.40 12.77
N GLU A 123 -10.50 -11.00 13.61
CA GLU A 123 -10.12 -12.18 14.40
C GLU A 123 -9.85 -13.41 13.51
N LEU A 124 -10.62 -13.61 12.44
CA LEU A 124 -10.40 -14.68 11.46
C LEU A 124 -9.15 -14.43 10.62
N MET A 125 -8.89 -13.18 10.22
CA MET A 125 -7.68 -12.81 9.50
C MET A 125 -6.42 -13.02 10.35
N ASP A 126 -6.50 -12.72 11.65
CA ASP A 126 -5.39 -12.94 12.60
C ASP A 126 -5.05 -14.42 12.78
N ARG A 127 -6.02 -15.33 12.56
CA ARG A 127 -5.86 -16.79 12.69
C ARG A 127 -5.68 -17.50 11.34
N ALA A 128 -5.67 -16.75 10.24
CA ALA A 128 -5.57 -17.34 8.92
C ALA A 128 -4.15 -17.86 8.65
N HIS A 129 -4.07 -18.82 7.73
CA HIS A 129 -2.82 -19.44 7.33
C HIS A 129 -2.55 -19.17 5.85
N ILE A 130 -1.33 -18.77 5.52
CA ILE A 130 -0.85 -18.73 4.13
C ILE A 130 -0.12 -20.05 3.86
N GLN A 131 -0.74 -20.89 3.03
CA GLN A 131 -0.13 -22.12 2.52
C GLN A 131 0.41 -21.84 1.13
N THR A 132 1.74 -21.90 0.98
CA THR A 132 2.39 -21.65 -0.31
C THR A 132 3.66 -22.47 -0.45
N VAL A 133 4.11 -22.64 -1.68
CA VAL A 133 5.37 -23.30 -1.99
C VAL A 133 6.36 -22.23 -2.43
N ILE A 134 7.48 -22.13 -1.69
CA ILE A 134 8.56 -21.21 -2.03
C ILE A 134 9.61 -21.99 -2.81
N ALA A 135 9.83 -21.60 -4.05
CA ALA A 135 10.93 -22.11 -4.86
C ALA A 135 12.26 -21.49 -4.38
N VAL A 136 13.24 -22.34 -4.07
CA VAL A 136 14.58 -21.96 -3.66
C VAL A 136 15.57 -22.51 -4.69
N ASP A 137 16.18 -21.59 -5.42
CA ASP A 137 17.27 -21.89 -6.36
C ASP A 137 18.60 -21.65 -5.65
N ALA A 138 19.45 -22.68 -5.59
CA ALA A 138 20.76 -22.57 -4.95
C ALA A 138 21.84 -23.32 -5.73
N GLN A 139 23.08 -22.84 -5.61
CA GLN A 139 24.27 -23.50 -6.16
C GLN A 139 25.07 -24.10 -5.01
N VAL A 140 25.21 -25.42 -4.96
CA VAL A 140 26.00 -26.10 -3.91
C VAL A 140 27.39 -26.42 -4.46
N PRO A 141 28.48 -25.98 -3.78
CA PRO A 141 29.83 -26.34 -4.18
C PRO A 141 30.09 -27.81 -3.84
N VAL A 142 30.58 -28.56 -4.82
CA VAL A 142 31.05 -29.93 -4.63
C VAL A 142 32.52 -29.99 -5.01
N SER A 143 33.33 -30.49 -4.08
CA SER A 143 34.75 -30.75 -4.27
C SER A 143 35.00 -32.23 -4.02
N PHE A 144 35.50 -32.94 -5.01
CA PHE A 144 35.91 -34.34 -4.85
C PHE A 144 37.14 -34.63 -5.69
N ASP A 145 37.90 -35.62 -5.24
CA ASP A 145 39.11 -36.07 -5.91
C ASP A 145 38.78 -37.29 -6.78
N LEU A 146 38.94 -37.13 -8.10
CA LEU A 146 38.78 -38.22 -9.06
C LEU A 146 40.08 -39.00 -9.15
N GLN A 147 40.08 -40.23 -8.63
CA GLN A 147 41.19 -41.15 -8.82
C GLN A 147 41.11 -41.80 -10.21
N LEU A 148 42.12 -41.53 -11.02
CA LEU A 148 42.27 -42.11 -12.34
C LEU A 148 43.33 -43.22 -12.26
N ASP A 149 42.91 -44.47 -12.46
CA ASP A 149 43.79 -45.64 -12.63
C ASP A 149 43.39 -46.34 -13.92
N SER A 150 44.07 -45.99 -15.02
CA SER A 150 43.73 -46.49 -16.35
C SER A 150 44.97 -46.90 -17.13
N GLN A 151 44.86 -48.00 -17.87
CA GLN A 151 45.87 -48.38 -18.86
C GLN A 151 45.60 -47.58 -20.13
N THR A 152 46.58 -46.78 -20.55
CA THR A 152 46.47 -45.94 -21.74
C THR A 152 47.73 -46.05 -22.59
N VAL A 153 47.59 -45.83 -23.88
CA VAL A 153 48.73 -45.79 -24.81
C VAL A 153 49.02 -44.32 -25.09
N VAL A 154 50.17 -43.86 -24.63
CA VAL A 154 50.66 -42.50 -24.93
C VAL A 154 51.54 -42.52 -26.17
N THR A 155 51.47 -41.47 -26.97
CA THR A 155 52.33 -41.31 -28.15
C THR A 155 53.43 -40.31 -27.83
N LEU A 156 54.68 -40.68 -28.10
CA LEU A 156 55.81 -39.77 -27.88
C LEU A 156 55.70 -38.55 -28.79
N SER A 157 55.76 -37.34 -28.22
CA SER A 157 55.72 -36.08 -28.99
C SER A 157 57.07 -35.70 -29.60
N GLN A 158 58.15 -36.32 -29.13
CA GLN A 158 59.53 -36.06 -29.55
C GLN A 158 60.38 -37.33 -29.34
N ASP A 159 61.56 -37.36 -29.96
CA ASP A 159 62.52 -38.45 -29.78
C ASP A 159 63.00 -38.52 -28.32
N VAL A 160 63.02 -39.74 -27.76
CA VAL A 160 63.45 -40.02 -26.38
C VAL A 160 64.64 -40.97 -26.40
N SER A 161 65.76 -40.54 -25.81
CA SER A 161 66.98 -41.36 -25.71
C SER A 161 67.06 -42.06 -24.35
N ILE A 162 67.08 -43.38 -24.36
CA ILE A 162 67.33 -44.25 -23.21
C ILE A 162 68.80 -44.66 -23.21
N ARG A 163 69.56 -44.13 -22.26
CA ARG A 163 71.00 -44.44 -22.11
C ARG A 163 71.19 -45.69 -21.26
N GLY A 164 72.12 -46.56 -21.68
CA GLY A 164 72.50 -47.74 -20.90
C GLY A 164 71.45 -48.85 -20.89
N ALA A 165 70.60 -48.91 -21.91
CA ALA A 165 69.69 -50.03 -22.08
C ALA A 165 70.51 -51.30 -22.39
N HIS A 166 70.32 -52.36 -21.60
CA HIS A 166 70.93 -53.66 -21.91
C HIS A 166 70.21 -54.27 -23.11
N VAL A 167 70.96 -54.49 -24.18
CA VAL A 167 70.45 -55.12 -25.40
C VAL A 167 71.12 -56.47 -25.56
N THR A 168 70.31 -57.51 -25.72
CA THR A 168 70.74 -58.87 -26.05
C THR A 168 70.35 -59.17 -27.49
N ILE A 169 71.33 -59.36 -28.35
CA ILE A 169 71.13 -59.79 -29.73
C ILE A 169 71.65 -61.23 -29.79
N ASP A 170 70.74 -62.20 -29.83
CA ASP A 170 71.06 -63.61 -29.98
C ASP A 170 70.70 -64.03 -31.41
N THR A 171 71.72 -64.08 -32.27
CA THR A 171 71.60 -64.56 -33.65
C THR A 171 72.62 -65.66 -33.91
N PRO A 172 72.40 -66.59 -34.87
CA PRO A 172 73.29 -67.73 -35.08
C PRO A 172 74.77 -67.41 -35.38
N LEU A 173 75.07 -66.15 -35.73
CA LEU A 173 76.43 -65.69 -36.07
C LEU A 173 77.02 -64.72 -35.04
N ILE A 174 76.17 -64.08 -34.21
CA ILE A 174 76.56 -63.00 -33.31
C ILE A 174 75.70 -63.08 -32.04
N ASP A 175 76.36 -63.15 -30.88
CA ASP A 175 75.78 -62.94 -29.55
C ASP A 175 76.38 -61.67 -28.94
N ILE A 176 75.55 -60.63 -28.77
CA ILE A 176 75.95 -59.36 -28.13
C ILE A 176 75.08 -59.14 -26.91
N ASN A 177 75.74 -59.00 -25.75
CA ASN A 177 75.12 -58.55 -24.51
C ASN A 177 75.92 -57.36 -23.96
N ALA A 178 75.47 -56.16 -24.27
CA ALA A 178 76.16 -54.92 -23.92
C ALA A 178 75.18 -53.75 -23.68
N PRO A 179 75.57 -52.73 -22.91
CA PRO A 179 74.79 -51.51 -22.79
C PRO A 179 74.82 -50.71 -24.11
N ALA A 180 73.66 -50.25 -24.56
CA ALA A 180 73.51 -49.41 -25.74
C ALA A 180 72.70 -48.13 -25.42
N ASN A 181 72.79 -47.14 -26.30
CA ASN A 181 71.90 -45.98 -26.28
C ASN A 181 70.78 -46.19 -27.30
N VAL A 182 69.55 -46.29 -26.83
CA VAL A 182 68.36 -46.54 -27.67
C VAL A 182 67.60 -45.23 -27.83
N VAL A 183 67.29 -44.84 -29.07
CA VAL A 183 66.43 -43.68 -29.34
C VAL A 183 65.07 -44.19 -29.78
N LEU A 184 64.04 -43.86 -29.02
CA LEU A 184 62.65 -44.07 -29.41
C LEU A 184 62.19 -42.84 -30.19
N PRO A 185 61.82 -42.97 -31.48
CA PRO A 185 61.40 -41.83 -32.28
C PRO A 185 60.06 -41.28 -31.81
N ALA A 186 59.82 -40.00 -32.10
CA ALA A 186 58.50 -39.39 -32.01
C ALA A 186 57.45 -40.26 -32.76
N GLY A 187 56.24 -40.35 -32.22
CA GLY A 187 55.19 -41.22 -32.76
C GLY A 187 55.21 -42.66 -32.21
N THR A 188 56.21 -43.05 -31.42
CA THR A 188 56.21 -44.37 -30.76
C THR A 188 55.07 -44.44 -29.73
N ASN A 189 54.29 -45.52 -29.79
CA ASN A 189 53.19 -45.78 -28.85
C ASN A 189 53.70 -46.54 -27.63
N LEU A 190 53.56 -45.95 -26.45
CA LEU A 190 53.95 -46.54 -25.17
C LEU A 190 52.70 -46.89 -24.34
N PRO A 191 52.42 -48.17 -24.09
CA PRO A 191 51.42 -48.56 -23.11
C PRO A 191 51.95 -48.24 -21.71
N ILE A 192 51.18 -47.45 -20.96
CA ILE A 192 51.47 -47.08 -19.58
C ILE A 192 50.26 -47.33 -18.69
N ARG A 193 50.48 -47.40 -17.37
CA ARG A 193 49.43 -47.31 -16.36
C ARG A 193 49.43 -45.90 -15.79
N LEU A 194 48.36 -45.17 -16.04
CA LEU A 194 48.19 -43.80 -15.58
C LEU A 194 47.50 -43.83 -14.21
N GLN A 195 48.22 -43.41 -13.17
CA GLN A 195 47.71 -43.27 -11.80
C GLN A 195 47.85 -41.82 -11.36
N MET A 196 46.73 -41.10 -11.28
CA MET A 196 46.72 -39.73 -10.78
C MET A 196 45.41 -39.37 -10.09
N THR A 197 45.47 -38.37 -9.21
CA THR A 197 44.30 -37.81 -8.53
C THR A 197 44.00 -36.44 -9.12
N VAL A 198 42.83 -36.30 -9.73
CA VAL A 198 42.38 -35.06 -10.36
C VAL A 198 41.35 -34.39 -9.45
N PRO A 199 41.64 -33.22 -8.87
CA PRO A 199 40.65 -32.49 -8.07
C PRO A 199 39.59 -31.89 -8.99
N VAL A 200 38.32 -32.14 -8.68
CA VAL A 200 37.18 -31.56 -9.38
C VAL A 200 36.45 -30.62 -8.43
N GLN A 201 36.29 -29.37 -8.85
CA GLN A 201 35.51 -28.35 -8.13
C GLN A 201 34.42 -27.85 -9.07
N THR A 202 33.16 -28.10 -8.70
CA THR A 202 32.02 -27.70 -9.52
C THR A 202 30.86 -27.20 -8.66
N MET A 203 30.03 -26.33 -9.24
CA MET A 203 28.81 -25.82 -8.61
C MET A 203 27.63 -26.56 -9.20
N ILE A 204 26.89 -27.30 -8.38
CA ILE A 204 25.72 -28.05 -8.81
C ILE A 204 24.46 -27.20 -8.54
N PRO A 205 23.63 -26.91 -9.56
CA PRO A 205 22.35 -26.26 -9.35
C PRO A 205 21.38 -27.21 -8.64
N ILE A 206 20.69 -26.69 -7.64
CA ILE A 206 19.57 -27.36 -7.00
C ILE A 206 18.34 -26.44 -7.04
N HIS A 207 17.19 -27.06 -7.25
CA HIS A 207 15.87 -26.45 -7.20
C HIS A 207 15.11 -27.15 -6.08
N LEU A 208 14.71 -26.41 -5.05
CA LEU A 208 13.98 -26.94 -3.91
C LEU A 208 12.65 -26.22 -3.76
N ASP A 209 11.56 -26.98 -3.85
CA ASP A 209 10.21 -26.51 -3.55
C ASP A 209 9.92 -26.75 -2.07
N VAL A 210 9.95 -25.68 -1.27
CA VAL A 210 9.70 -25.74 0.17
C VAL A 210 8.24 -25.37 0.43
N PRO A 211 7.38 -26.32 0.83
CA PRO A 211 6.05 -25.98 1.30
C PRO A 211 6.17 -25.27 2.65
N VAL A 212 5.54 -24.10 2.77
CA VAL A 212 5.46 -23.34 4.00
C VAL A 212 4.01 -23.11 4.39
N ASP A 213 3.76 -23.19 5.69
CA ASP A 213 2.51 -22.80 6.33
C ASP A 213 2.81 -21.64 7.27
N ILE A 214 2.29 -20.46 6.95
CA ILE A 214 2.55 -19.22 7.67
C ILE A 214 1.27 -18.82 8.41
N ASP A 215 1.27 -19.01 9.73
CA ASP A 215 0.25 -18.48 10.64
C ASP A 215 0.34 -16.96 10.72
N LEU A 216 -0.70 -16.25 10.27
CA LEU A 216 -0.72 -14.78 10.23
C LEU A 216 -0.59 -14.15 11.62
N GLY A 217 -1.05 -14.81 12.67
CA GLY A 217 -0.96 -14.34 14.05
C GLY A 217 0.48 -14.34 14.60
N GLN A 218 1.38 -15.09 13.95
CA GLN A 218 2.81 -15.11 14.28
C GLN A 218 3.65 -14.21 13.35
N THR A 219 3.01 -13.50 12.42
CA THR A 219 3.70 -12.57 11.51
C THR A 219 3.63 -11.13 12.01
N GLY A 220 4.35 -10.23 11.32
CA GLY A 220 4.20 -8.79 11.53
C GLY A 220 2.80 -8.23 11.22
N LEU A 221 1.90 -9.02 10.60
CA LEU A 221 0.51 -8.61 10.33
C LEU A 221 -0.42 -8.76 11.55
N HIS A 222 -0.01 -9.49 12.59
CA HIS A 222 -0.78 -9.60 13.83
C HIS A 222 -1.07 -8.24 14.46
N THR A 223 -0.05 -7.38 14.56
CA THR A 223 -0.14 -6.05 15.16
C THR A 223 -1.19 -5.16 14.48
N PRO A 224 -1.20 -4.97 13.14
CA PRO A 224 -2.23 -4.19 12.49
C PRO A 224 -3.63 -4.83 12.58
N PHE A 225 -3.77 -6.16 12.53
CA PHE A 225 -5.09 -6.80 12.70
C PHE A 225 -5.66 -6.62 14.11
N THR A 226 -4.83 -6.81 15.13
CA THR A 226 -5.20 -6.53 16.52
C THR A 226 -5.49 -5.05 16.73
N GLY A 227 -4.70 -4.16 16.13
CA GLY A 227 -4.93 -2.71 16.19
C GLY A 227 -6.27 -2.30 15.58
N LEU A 228 -6.65 -2.86 14.44
CA LEU A 228 -7.95 -2.61 13.81
C LEU A 228 -9.09 -3.16 14.68
N ARG A 229 -8.91 -4.36 15.25
CA ARG A 229 -9.87 -4.99 16.17
C ARG A 229 -10.11 -4.13 17.42
N GLU A 230 -9.05 -3.62 18.04
CA GLU A 230 -9.15 -2.74 19.20
C GLU A 230 -9.76 -1.37 18.86
N ALA A 231 -9.54 -0.86 17.64
CA ALA A 231 -10.12 0.42 17.21
C ALA A 231 -11.66 0.38 17.10
N ILE A 232 -12.22 -0.77 16.70
CA ILE A 232 -13.68 -0.94 16.54
C ILE A 232 -14.37 -1.50 17.78
N LYS A 233 -13.62 -2.13 18.69
CA LYS A 233 -14.13 -2.71 19.93
C LYS A 233 -15.03 -1.78 20.75
N PRO A 234 -14.73 -0.48 20.95
CA PRO A 234 -15.63 0.42 21.69
C PRO A 234 -17.01 0.56 21.06
N PHE A 235 -17.07 0.62 19.72
CA PHE A 235 -18.33 0.72 18.99
C PHE A 235 -19.10 -0.61 19.04
N TYR A 236 -18.38 -1.73 18.96
CA TYR A 236 -18.99 -3.04 19.08
C TYR A 236 -19.64 -3.22 20.46
N CYS A 237 -18.94 -2.88 21.53
CA CYS A 237 -19.46 -2.99 22.89
C CYS A 237 -20.58 -2.00 23.25
N MET A 238 -20.62 -0.84 22.60
CA MET A 238 -21.71 0.11 22.79
C MET A 238 -23.02 -0.38 22.15
N LEU A 239 -22.92 -1.07 21.01
CA LEU A 239 -24.08 -1.57 20.26
C LEU A 239 -24.52 -2.96 20.74
N GLU A 240 -23.56 -3.79 21.15
CA GLU A 240 -23.77 -5.16 21.60
C GLU A 240 -22.95 -5.42 22.88
N PRO A 241 -23.50 -5.16 24.08
CA PRO A 241 -22.78 -5.29 25.35
C PRO A 241 -22.47 -6.75 25.72
N ASP A 242 -23.23 -7.71 25.20
CA ASP A 242 -23.03 -9.15 25.38
C ASP A 242 -22.26 -9.79 24.22
N ALA A 243 -21.52 -8.98 23.44
CA ALA A 243 -20.74 -9.45 22.29
C ALA A 243 -19.74 -10.56 22.64
N LEU A 244 -19.68 -11.59 21.80
CA LEU A 244 -18.83 -12.77 21.94
C LEU A 244 -17.80 -12.79 20.81
N SER A 245 -16.54 -13.15 21.09
CA SER A 245 -15.52 -13.41 20.07
C SER A 245 -15.80 -14.73 19.34
N VAL A 246 -15.04 -15.01 18.27
CA VAL A 246 -15.09 -16.30 17.55
C VAL A 246 -14.88 -17.50 18.49
N ASP A 247 -14.16 -17.33 19.61
CA ASP A 247 -13.95 -18.37 20.63
C ASP A 247 -15.06 -18.43 21.71
N GLY A 248 -16.14 -17.66 21.56
CA GLY A 248 -17.21 -17.56 22.54
C GLY A 248 -16.84 -16.81 23.83
N GLN A 249 -15.74 -16.06 23.82
CA GLN A 249 -15.31 -15.22 24.95
C GLN A 249 -15.99 -13.85 24.91
N PRO A 250 -16.42 -13.28 26.05
CA PRO A 250 -17.03 -11.95 26.05
C PRO A 250 -15.99 -10.88 25.68
N VAL A 251 -16.31 -10.09 24.65
CA VAL A 251 -15.43 -9.03 24.12
C VAL A 251 -15.44 -7.79 25.02
N CYS A 252 -16.57 -7.53 25.67
CA CYS A 252 -16.91 -6.27 26.32
C CYS A 252 -16.76 -6.29 27.84
N ARG A 253 -15.69 -6.93 28.32
CA ARG A 253 -15.31 -6.94 29.74
C ARG A 253 -14.26 -5.89 30.09
#